data_AF-A0A957UTM0-F1
#
_entry.id   AF-A0A957UTM0-F1
#
_cell.length_a   1.000
_cell.length_b   1.000
_cell.length_c   1.000
_cell.angle_alpha   90.00
_cell.angle_beta   90.00
_cell.angle_gamma   90.00
#
_symmetry.space_group_name_H-M   'P 1'
#
loop_
_entity.id
_entity.type
_entity.pdbx_description
1 polymer ?
#
loop_
_entity_poly.entity_id
_entity_poly.type
_entity_poly.pdbx_seq_one_letter_code
_entity_poly.pdbx_strand_id
1 'polypeptide(L)'
;MQPYIIPTMGSHGGATVEGQLDVLSNLGVTPATMGVEFKATMEVTEIGQLSNGTKLYEDVNAAAADHVILVSRIKPHTDFRSHLESGPSKMCVIGLGKQFGAAIMHTGGVPAFQQYLAPAARIYETNTNFVGAVGIVENAYDETAIIQGLTADEVGLEPEAKLQEKAKSLMASIPFPVVDVLAIRQIGKDISGAGMDPNVTGRLMIPREPENFKGPDLAVIAVMDLTPATHGNGTGI
;
A
#
# COMPACT_ATOMS: atom_id res chain seq x y z
N MET A 1 -18.18 -10.14 -21.54
CA MET A 1 -16.96 -9.44 -21.09
C MET A 1 -15.85 -10.47 -20.99
N GLN A 2 -14.58 -10.09 -21.20
CA GLN A 2 -13.41 -10.98 -21.08
C GLN A 2 -12.49 -10.46 -19.95
N PRO A 3 -12.90 -10.56 -18.67
CA PRO A 3 -12.11 -10.06 -17.55
C PRO A 3 -10.84 -10.89 -17.32
N TYR A 4 -9.78 -10.23 -16.87
CA TYR A 4 -8.57 -10.85 -16.36
C TYR A 4 -8.02 -10.01 -15.21
N ILE A 5 -7.20 -10.63 -14.38
CA ILE A 5 -6.55 -9.97 -13.24
C ILE A 5 -5.09 -9.72 -13.57
N ILE A 6 -4.58 -8.56 -13.19
CA ILE A 6 -3.15 -8.26 -13.24
C ILE A 6 -2.65 -8.01 -11.81
N PRO A 7 -1.44 -8.48 -11.45
CA PRO A 7 -0.83 -8.14 -10.17
C PRO A 7 -0.33 -6.69 -10.19
N THR A 8 -0.78 -5.86 -9.25
CA THR A 8 -0.37 -4.44 -9.11
C THR A 8 0.49 -4.23 -7.87
N MET A 9 1.58 -4.98 -7.77
CA MET A 9 2.35 -5.10 -6.51
C MET A 9 3.70 -4.38 -6.51
N GLY A 10 4.01 -3.59 -7.55
CA GLY A 10 5.27 -2.85 -7.64
C GLY A 10 6.48 -3.79 -7.56
N SER A 11 7.28 -3.65 -6.50
CA SER A 11 8.49 -4.45 -6.24
C SER A 11 8.28 -5.74 -5.44
N HIS A 12 7.06 -6.04 -4.97
CA HIS A 12 6.79 -7.27 -4.21
C HIS A 12 6.98 -8.53 -5.06
N GLY A 13 7.10 -9.69 -4.41
CA GLY A 13 7.36 -10.96 -5.12
C GLY A 13 8.71 -10.97 -5.83
N GLY A 14 9.70 -10.24 -5.29
CA GLY A 14 11.01 -10.07 -5.93
C GLY A 14 10.97 -9.34 -7.28
N ALA A 15 9.87 -8.65 -7.61
CA ALA A 15 9.65 -8.04 -8.92
C ALA A 15 9.77 -9.02 -10.09
N THR A 16 9.31 -10.26 -9.89
CA THR A 16 9.24 -11.29 -10.93
C THR A 16 7.79 -11.69 -11.16
N VAL A 17 7.48 -12.21 -12.34
CA VAL A 17 6.14 -12.72 -12.65
C VAL A 17 5.79 -13.85 -11.68
N GLU A 18 6.68 -14.81 -11.54
CA GLU A 18 6.52 -15.99 -10.70
C GLU A 18 6.34 -15.60 -9.24
N GLY A 19 7.24 -14.76 -8.70
CA GLY A 19 7.16 -14.36 -7.30
C GLY A 19 5.92 -13.52 -6.99
N GLN A 20 5.41 -12.74 -7.94
CA GLN A 20 4.14 -12.03 -7.76
C GLN A 20 2.95 -13.00 -7.76
N LEU A 21 2.92 -13.97 -8.68
CA LEU A 21 1.88 -14.99 -8.70
C LEU A 21 1.92 -15.87 -7.44
N ASP A 22 3.11 -16.20 -6.93
CA ASP A 22 3.28 -16.95 -5.68
C ASP A 22 2.73 -16.18 -4.47
N VAL A 23 2.98 -14.88 -4.38
CA VAL A 23 2.39 -14.01 -3.34
C VAL A 23 0.86 -14.07 -3.40
N LEU A 24 0.27 -13.91 -4.59
CA LEU A 24 -1.19 -13.97 -4.75
C LEU A 24 -1.75 -15.36 -4.42
N SER A 25 -1.06 -16.42 -4.83
CA SER A 25 -1.45 -17.80 -4.54
C SER A 25 -1.46 -18.09 -3.03
N ASN A 26 -0.48 -17.58 -2.29
CA ASN A 26 -0.43 -17.70 -0.83
C ASN A 26 -1.57 -16.95 -0.12
N LEU A 27 -2.15 -15.93 -0.79
CA LEU A 27 -3.34 -15.22 -0.33
C LEU A 27 -4.65 -15.90 -0.79
N GLY A 28 -4.58 -17.04 -1.47
CA GLY A 28 -5.75 -17.73 -2.04
C GLY A 28 -6.31 -17.07 -3.31
N VAL A 29 -5.57 -16.13 -3.90
CA VAL A 29 -5.96 -15.39 -5.11
C VAL A 29 -5.27 -16.03 -6.31
N THR A 30 -5.98 -16.93 -6.99
CA THR A 30 -5.47 -17.73 -8.12
C THR A 30 -6.45 -17.69 -9.29
N PRO A 31 -6.04 -18.05 -10.52
CA PRO A 31 -6.97 -18.19 -11.63
C PRO A 31 -8.13 -19.15 -11.32
N ALA A 32 -7.86 -20.24 -10.59
CA ALA A 32 -8.87 -21.22 -10.22
C ALA A 32 -9.89 -20.66 -9.21
N THR A 33 -9.44 -19.92 -8.20
CA THR A 33 -10.32 -19.35 -7.17
C THR A 33 -11.08 -18.11 -7.67
N MET A 34 -10.50 -17.34 -8.60
CA MET A 34 -11.13 -16.14 -9.17
C MET A 34 -11.96 -16.44 -10.43
N GLY A 35 -11.74 -17.58 -11.09
CA GLY A 35 -12.44 -17.99 -12.31
C GLY A 35 -12.06 -17.19 -13.57
N VAL A 36 -10.93 -16.48 -13.54
CA VAL A 36 -10.44 -15.63 -14.63
C VAL A 36 -8.92 -15.78 -14.81
N GLU A 37 -8.43 -15.48 -16.01
CA GLU A 37 -6.99 -15.50 -16.31
C GLU A 37 -6.24 -14.44 -15.50
N PHE A 38 -4.99 -14.73 -15.15
CA PHE A 38 -4.06 -13.75 -14.61
C PHE A 38 -3.02 -13.40 -15.67
N LYS A 39 -2.85 -12.11 -15.96
CA LYS A 39 -1.82 -11.60 -16.85
C LYS A 39 -0.77 -10.86 -16.04
N ALA A 40 0.36 -11.51 -15.81
CA ALA A 40 1.46 -10.96 -15.04
C ALA A 40 2.62 -10.60 -15.97
N THR A 41 3.15 -9.39 -15.82
CA THR A 41 4.33 -8.89 -16.52
C THR A 41 5.04 -7.85 -15.65
N MET A 42 6.30 -7.58 -15.98
CA MET A 42 7.06 -6.42 -15.50
C MET A 42 7.20 -5.33 -16.57
N GLU A 43 6.73 -5.59 -17.80
CA GLU A 43 6.76 -4.63 -18.89
C GLU A 43 5.73 -3.51 -18.66
N VAL A 44 6.15 -2.29 -18.97
CA VAL A 44 5.35 -1.08 -18.81
C VAL A 44 5.51 -0.14 -20.00
N THR A 45 4.50 0.69 -20.23
CA THR A 45 4.53 1.80 -21.19
C THR A 45 4.47 3.15 -20.47
N GLU A 46 5.14 4.17 -21.01
CA GLU A 46 5.09 5.53 -20.47
C GLU A 46 3.74 6.17 -20.76
N ILE A 47 3.11 6.77 -19.75
CA ILE A 47 1.77 7.41 -19.87
C ILE A 47 1.81 8.93 -19.69
N GLY A 48 2.96 9.47 -19.29
CA GLY A 48 3.14 10.89 -19.05
C GLY A 48 4.19 11.17 -17.99
N GLN A 49 4.20 12.40 -17.51
CA GLN A 49 5.15 12.86 -16.49
C GLN A 49 4.53 13.90 -15.57
N LEU A 50 5.00 13.93 -14.33
CA LEU A 50 4.72 15.00 -13.37
C LEU A 50 5.41 16.31 -13.80
N SER A 51 5.00 17.42 -13.19
CA SER A 51 5.53 18.77 -13.48
C SER A 51 7.04 18.90 -13.25
N ASN A 52 7.60 18.08 -12.37
CA ASN A 52 9.04 18.02 -12.11
C ASN A 52 9.80 17.10 -13.07
N GLY A 53 9.14 16.53 -14.09
CA GLY A 53 9.72 15.63 -15.08
C GLY A 53 9.74 14.16 -14.69
N THR A 54 9.23 13.78 -13.52
CA THR A 54 9.17 12.37 -13.10
C THR A 54 8.17 11.62 -13.98
N LYS A 55 8.65 10.60 -14.71
CA LYS A 55 7.85 9.81 -15.63
C LYS A 55 6.93 8.81 -14.91
N LEU A 56 5.77 8.57 -15.51
CA LEU A 56 4.75 7.63 -15.06
C LEU A 56 4.56 6.52 -16.09
N TYR A 57 4.20 5.33 -15.60
CA TYR A 57 4.19 4.11 -16.39
C TYR A 57 2.98 3.24 -16.04
N GLU A 58 2.45 2.52 -17.03
CA GLU A 58 1.36 1.58 -16.86
C GLU A 58 1.74 0.20 -17.40
N ASP A 59 1.30 -0.85 -16.72
CA ASP A 59 1.42 -2.24 -17.16
C ASP A 59 0.85 -2.42 -18.58
N VAL A 60 1.61 -3.09 -19.45
CA VAL A 60 1.20 -3.25 -20.87
C VAL A 60 -0.09 -4.05 -21.06
N ASN A 61 -0.42 -4.99 -20.18
CA ASN A 61 -1.71 -5.69 -20.15
C ASN A 61 -2.82 -4.82 -19.59
N ALA A 62 -2.53 -3.89 -18.66
CA ALA A 62 -3.51 -2.89 -18.22
C ALA A 62 -3.84 -1.96 -19.38
N ALA A 63 -2.83 -1.38 -20.03
CA ALA A 63 -2.98 -0.48 -21.17
C ALA A 63 -3.69 -1.13 -22.38
N ALA A 64 -3.58 -2.45 -22.53
CA ALA A 64 -4.26 -3.21 -23.59
C ALA A 64 -5.74 -3.53 -23.28
N ALA A 65 -6.23 -3.30 -22.05
CA ALA A 65 -7.63 -3.50 -21.70
C ALA A 65 -8.53 -2.39 -22.26
N ASP A 66 -9.84 -2.62 -22.34
CA ASP A 66 -10.80 -1.53 -22.59
C ASP A 66 -10.93 -0.60 -21.37
N HIS A 67 -10.91 -1.19 -20.17
CA HIS A 67 -11.07 -0.50 -18.89
C HIS A 67 -10.26 -1.18 -17.78
N VAL A 68 -9.69 -0.38 -16.88
CA VAL A 68 -8.97 -0.83 -15.69
C VAL A 68 -9.70 -0.36 -14.43
N ILE A 69 -10.02 -1.31 -13.54
CA ILE A 69 -10.52 -1.04 -12.19
C ILE A 69 -9.54 -1.63 -11.18
N LEU A 70 -9.15 -0.84 -10.18
CA LEU A 70 -8.29 -1.31 -9.09
C LEU A 70 -9.12 -1.85 -7.93
N VAL A 71 -8.72 -2.97 -7.35
CA VAL A 71 -9.27 -3.46 -6.07
C VAL A 71 -8.20 -3.25 -5.02
N SER A 72 -8.48 -2.38 -4.05
CA SER A 72 -7.45 -1.83 -3.15
C SER A 72 -7.88 -1.90 -1.70
N ARG A 73 -6.96 -2.35 -0.83
CA ARG A 73 -7.08 -2.15 0.61
C ARG A 73 -6.58 -0.74 0.95
N ILE A 74 -7.46 0.06 1.54
CA ILE A 74 -7.14 1.40 2.04
C ILE A 74 -6.77 1.26 3.52
N LYS A 75 -5.51 1.56 3.84
CA LYS A 75 -4.98 1.38 5.20
C LYS A 75 -3.89 2.36 5.57
N PRO A 76 -3.70 2.63 6.87
CA PRO A 76 -2.56 3.40 7.35
C PRO A 76 -1.22 2.80 6.95
N HIS A 77 -0.32 3.64 6.42
CA HIS A 77 1.02 3.21 6.07
C HIS A 77 1.87 3.01 7.32
N THR A 78 2.77 2.04 7.32
CA THR A 78 3.69 1.82 8.45
C THR A 78 4.88 2.78 8.42
N ASP A 79 5.30 3.22 7.24
CA ASP A 79 6.57 3.96 7.12
C ASP A 79 6.39 5.49 7.04
N PHE A 80 5.17 6.00 6.90
CA PHE A 80 4.92 7.45 6.79
C PHE A 80 3.49 7.87 7.13
N ARG A 81 3.25 9.19 7.15
CA ARG A 81 1.93 9.79 7.37
C ARG A 81 1.57 10.80 6.30
N SER A 82 0.38 10.66 5.74
CA SER A 82 -0.21 11.60 4.78
C SER A 82 -1.74 11.47 4.75
N HIS A 83 -2.41 12.37 4.02
CA HIS A 83 -3.84 12.25 3.74
C HIS A 83 -4.13 11.13 2.73
N LEU A 84 -3.16 10.80 1.86
CA LEU A 84 -3.16 9.64 0.98
C LEU A 84 -1.98 8.73 1.33
N GLU A 85 -2.25 7.44 1.52
CA GLU A 85 -1.25 6.46 2.01
C GLU A 85 -1.34 5.15 1.21
N SER A 86 -1.82 4.04 1.81
CA SER A 86 -2.12 2.83 1.05
C SER A 86 -3.54 2.92 0.51
N GLY A 87 -3.72 2.64 -0.78
CA GLY A 87 -5.00 2.79 -1.45
C GLY A 87 -4.85 2.84 -2.97
N PRO A 88 -5.93 3.18 -3.68
CA PRO A 88 -5.94 3.14 -5.14
C PRO A 88 -4.99 4.16 -5.77
N SER A 89 -4.82 5.37 -5.22
CA SER A 89 -3.84 6.34 -5.77
C SER A 89 -2.41 5.78 -5.76
N LYS A 90 -1.99 5.14 -4.67
CA LYS A 90 -0.70 4.45 -4.57
C LYS A 90 -0.61 3.27 -5.54
N MET A 91 -1.69 2.51 -5.71
CA MET A 91 -1.73 1.40 -6.68
C MET A 91 -1.64 1.88 -8.12
N CYS A 92 -2.17 3.05 -8.47
CA CYS A 92 -1.91 3.66 -9.78
C CYS A 92 -0.41 3.88 -9.94
N VAL A 93 0.21 4.63 -9.03
CA VAL A 93 1.61 5.06 -9.19
C VAL A 93 2.62 3.91 -9.10
N ILE A 94 2.51 3.07 -8.07
CA ILE A 94 3.48 2.01 -7.76
C ILE A 94 3.04 0.67 -8.34
N GLY A 95 1.74 0.38 -8.29
CA GLY A 95 1.19 -0.92 -8.70
C GLY A 95 1.20 -1.09 -10.21
N LEU A 96 0.54 -0.19 -10.94
CA LEU A 96 0.50 -0.21 -12.41
C LEU A 96 1.87 0.11 -13.02
N GLY A 97 2.67 0.95 -12.37
CA GLY A 97 4.04 1.23 -12.79
C GLY A 97 5.03 0.08 -12.63
N LYS A 98 4.62 -1.04 -12.01
CA LYS A 98 5.48 -2.22 -11.73
C LYS A 98 6.77 -1.84 -11.01
N GLN A 99 7.76 -2.71 -11.04
CA GLN A 99 9.05 -2.44 -10.42
C GLN A 99 9.73 -1.21 -11.02
N PHE A 100 9.62 -1.00 -12.34
CA PHE A 100 10.29 0.11 -13.02
C PHE A 100 9.76 1.48 -12.58
N GLY A 101 8.44 1.68 -12.64
CA GLY A 101 7.78 2.90 -12.18
C GLY A 101 7.92 3.10 -10.67
N ALA A 102 7.84 2.02 -9.88
CA ALA A 102 8.09 2.08 -8.45
C ALA A 102 9.52 2.59 -8.14
N ALA A 103 10.54 2.08 -8.83
CA ALA A 103 11.92 2.50 -8.63
C ALA A 103 12.11 3.99 -8.92
N ILE A 104 11.51 4.50 -10.01
CA ILE A 104 11.55 5.93 -10.36
C ILE A 104 10.90 6.77 -9.26
N MET A 105 9.73 6.36 -8.77
CA MET A 105 8.98 7.10 -7.74
C MET A 105 9.70 7.11 -6.38
N HIS A 106 10.47 6.07 -6.09
CA HIS A 106 11.27 6.00 -4.86
C HIS A 106 12.57 6.82 -4.91
N THR A 107 13.02 7.30 -6.08
CA THR A 107 14.27 8.10 -6.17
C THR A 107 14.22 9.39 -5.34
N GLY A 108 13.05 10.01 -5.18
CA GLY A 108 12.85 11.21 -4.37
C GLY A 108 12.65 10.97 -2.87
N GLY A 109 12.64 9.71 -2.42
CA GLY A 109 12.33 9.34 -1.04
C GLY A 109 10.85 9.54 -0.67
N VAL A 110 10.53 9.26 0.60
CA VAL A 110 9.16 9.33 1.14
C VAL A 110 8.51 10.72 1.01
N PRO A 111 9.20 11.86 1.26
CA PRO A 111 8.57 13.17 1.17
C PRO A 111 8.09 13.51 -0.25
N ALA A 112 8.90 13.18 -1.25
CA ALA A 112 8.55 13.38 -2.66
C ALA A 112 7.35 12.49 -3.05
N PHE A 113 7.40 11.22 -2.65
CA PHE A 113 6.35 10.25 -2.95
C PHE A 113 4.97 10.69 -2.46
N GLN A 114 4.87 11.22 -1.22
CA GLN A 114 3.60 11.73 -0.67
C GLN A 114 2.99 12.85 -1.52
N GLN A 115 3.84 13.71 -2.09
CA GLN A 115 3.39 14.83 -2.93
C GLN A 115 2.97 14.38 -4.33
N TYR A 116 3.40 13.20 -4.77
CA TYR A 116 3.17 12.71 -6.12
C TYR A 116 1.89 11.90 -6.28
N LEU A 117 1.32 11.33 -5.21
CA LEU A 117 0.15 10.46 -5.31
C LEU A 117 -1.05 11.12 -5.99
N ALA A 118 -1.49 12.29 -5.48
CA ALA A 118 -2.62 13.02 -6.05
C ALA A 118 -2.38 13.48 -7.50
N PRO A 119 -1.30 14.20 -7.85
CA PRO A 119 -1.08 14.65 -9.22
C PRO A 119 -0.82 13.49 -10.19
N ALA A 120 -0.20 12.39 -9.74
CA ALA A 120 -0.01 11.23 -10.60
C ALA A 120 -1.34 10.51 -10.88
N ALA A 121 -2.23 10.38 -9.89
CA ALA A 121 -3.55 9.79 -10.10
C ALA A 121 -4.35 10.52 -11.18
N ARG A 122 -4.20 11.85 -11.30
CA ARG A 122 -4.80 12.64 -12.39
C ARG A 122 -4.27 12.26 -13.78
N ILE A 123 -2.99 11.93 -13.89
CA ILE A 123 -2.40 11.50 -15.17
C ILE A 123 -2.94 10.13 -15.58
N TYR A 124 -3.14 9.20 -14.63
CA TYR A 124 -3.81 7.93 -14.94
C TYR A 124 -5.25 8.14 -15.41
N GLU A 125 -6.01 8.97 -14.69
CA GLU A 125 -7.39 9.33 -15.06
C GLU A 125 -7.48 9.89 -16.49
N THR A 126 -6.59 10.82 -16.88
CA THR A 126 -6.71 11.52 -18.16
C THR A 126 -6.04 10.82 -19.33
N ASN A 127 -5.00 10.02 -19.07
CA ASN A 127 -4.13 9.47 -20.13
C ASN A 127 -4.26 7.96 -20.31
N THR A 128 -5.00 7.26 -19.46
CA THR A 128 -5.15 5.80 -19.55
C THR A 128 -6.61 5.36 -19.58
N ASN A 129 -6.81 4.05 -19.61
CA ASN A 129 -8.13 3.40 -19.54
C ASN A 129 -8.59 3.13 -18.10
N PHE A 130 -7.96 3.77 -17.11
CA PHE A 130 -8.33 3.67 -15.70
C PHE A 130 -9.69 4.35 -15.45
N VAL A 131 -10.67 3.58 -14.97
CA VAL A 131 -12.04 4.09 -14.76
C VAL A 131 -12.43 4.22 -13.29
N GLY A 132 -11.64 3.66 -12.37
CA GLY A 132 -11.89 3.80 -10.93
C GLY A 132 -11.39 2.64 -10.10
N ALA A 133 -11.82 2.59 -8.84
CA ALA A 133 -11.39 1.59 -7.89
C ALA A 133 -12.51 1.12 -6.95
N VAL A 134 -12.36 -0.08 -6.41
CA VAL A 134 -13.07 -0.57 -5.23
C VAL A 134 -12.11 -0.47 -4.05
N GLY A 135 -12.40 0.46 -3.14
CA GLY A 135 -11.69 0.65 -1.87
C GLY A 135 -12.29 -0.21 -0.77
N ILE A 136 -11.43 -0.97 -0.09
CA ILE A 136 -11.79 -1.84 1.03
C ILE A 136 -11.10 -1.30 2.28
N VAL A 137 -11.87 -0.99 3.33
CA VAL A 137 -11.35 -0.63 4.65
C VAL A 137 -11.67 -1.75 5.63
N GLU A 138 -10.69 -2.13 6.43
CA GLU A 138 -10.82 -3.16 7.46
C GLU A 138 -10.91 -2.55 8.87
N ASN A 139 -11.51 -3.27 9.81
CA ASN A 139 -11.52 -2.93 11.23
C ASN A 139 -10.29 -3.52 11.96
N ALA A 140 -10.20 -3.26 13.26
CA ALA A 140 -9.15 -3.77 14.14
C ALA A 140 -9.07 -5.31 14.26
N TYR A 141 -10.08 -6.04 13.78
CA TYR A 141 -10.13 -7.50 13.78
C TYR A 141 -9.81 -8.11 12.39
N ASP A 142 -9.24 -7.30 11.48
CA ASP A 142 -8.98 -7.64 10.08
C ASP A 142 -10.24 -8.03 9.28
N GLU A 143 -11.42 -7.61 9.73
CA GLU A 143 -12.68 -7.83 9.01
C GLU A 143 -13.01 -6.62 8.13
N THR A 144 -13.63 -6.87 6.97
CA THR A 144 -14.08 -5.78 6.08
C THR A 144 -15.15 -4.93 6.78
N ALA A 145 -14.83 -3.65 6.99
CA ALA A 145 -15.74 -2.67 7.58
C ALA A 145 -16.48 -1.84 6.52
N ILE A 146 -15.80 -1.50 5.42
CA ILE A 146 -16.35 -0.65 4.35
C ILE A 146 -15.87 -1.17 3.00
N ILE A 147 -16.79 -1.20 2.04
CA ILE A 147 -16.51 -1.35 0.61
C ILE A 147 -17.09 -0.11 -0.08
N GLN A 148 -16.25 0.65 -0.78
CA GLN A 148 -16.65 1.88 -1.45
C GLN A 148 -16.08 1.90 -2.88
N GLY A 149 -16.95 2.14 -3.86
CA GLY A 149 -16.53 2.46 -5.22
C GLY A 149 -16.03 3.90 -5.29
N LEU A 150 -14.95 4.12 -6.04
CA LEU A 150 -14.38 5.42 -6.38
C LEU A 150 -14.27 5.51 -7.90
N THR A 151 -14.76 6.57 -8.51
CA THR A 151 -14.50 6.83 -9.94
C THR A 151 -13.06 7.32 -10.12
N ALA A 152 -12.52 7.23 -11.35
CA ALA A 152 -11.16 7.68 -11.63
C ALA A 152 -10.91 9.14 -11.21
N ASP A 153 -11.91 10.00 -11.40
CA ASP A 153 -11.86 11.41 -10.99
C ASP A 153 -11.93 11.63 -9.47
N GLU A 154 -12.28 10.61 -8.67
CA GLU A 154 -12.26 10.65 -7.20
C GLU A 154 -10.95 10.11 -6.59
N VAL A 155 -10.22 9.26 -7.30
CA VAL A 155 -8.99 8.60 -6.83
C VAL A 155 -7.83 9.59 -6.68
N GLY A 156 -7.20 9.62 -5.51
CA GLY A 156 -6.19 10.61 -5.16
C GLY A 156 -6.75 11.97 -4.74
N LEU A 157 -8.07 12.07 -4.52
CA LEU A 157 -8.73 13.27 -3.99
C LEU A 157 -9.41 12.99 -2.64
N GLU A 158 -10.28 13.92 -2.25
CA GLU A 158 -10.99 13.94 -0.96
C GLU A 158 -11.78 12.66 -0.63
N PRO A 159 -12.47 12.00 -1.59
CA PRO A 159 -13.17 10.74 -1.30
C PRO A 159 -12.23 9.62 -0.84
N GLU A 160 -11.08 9.44 -1.48
CA GLU A 160 -10.06 8.47 -1.05
C GLU A 160 -9.47 8.87 0.32
N ALA A 161 -9.19 10.17 0.52
CA ALA A 161 -8.65 10.66 1.78
C ALA A 161 -9.61 10.42 2.96
N LYS A 162 -10.93 10.58 2.77
CA LYS A 162 -11.94 10.25 3.79
C LYS A 162 -11.95 8.77 4.17
N LEU A 163 -11.78 7.87 3.19
CA LEU A 163 -11.64 6.44 3.47
C LEU A 163 -10.36 6.15 4.25
N GLN A 164 -9.27 6.84 3.95
CA GLN A 164 -8.02 6.75 4.70
C GLN A 164 -8.19 7.22 6.16
N GLU A 165 -8.88 8.34 6.39
CA GLU A 165 -9.23 8.82 7.73
C GLU A 165 -10.09 7.81 8.48
N LYS A 166 -11.07 7.22 7.79
CA LYS A 166 -11.93 6.19 8.38
C LYS A 166 -11.13 4.93 8.75
N ALA A 167 -10.21 4.49 7.89
CA ALA A 167 -9.30 3.39 8.18
C ALA A 167 -8.46 3.67 9.44
N LYS A 168 -7.91 4.89 9.58
CA LYS A 168 -7.19 5.32 10.79
C LYS A 168 -8.06 5.25 12.04
N SER A 169 -9.34 5.65 11.95
CA SER A 169 -10.26 5.64 13.09
C SER A 169 -10.69 4.24 13.54
N LEU A 170 -10.54 3.24 12.67
CA LEU A 170 -10.94 1.86 12.93
C LEU A 170 -9.78 0.97 13.41
N MET A 171 -8.56 1.50 13.45
CA MET A 171 -7.39 0.79 13.96
C MET A 171 -7.49 0.48 15.45
N ALA A 172 -6.87 -0.63 15.86
CA ALA A 172 -6.63 -0.91 17.26
C ALA A 172 -5.73 0.17 17.88
N SER A 173 -5.91 0.43 19.17
CA SER A 173 -5.06 1.34 19.93
C SER A 173 -4.80 0.83 21.33
N ILE A 174 -3.69 1.26 21.91
CA ILE A 174 -3.40 1.06 23.33
C ILE A 174 -4.30 2.02 24.11
N PRO A 175 -5.17 1.54 25.03
CA PRO A 175 -6.19 2.37 25.67
C PRO A 175 -5.65 3.26 26.80
N PHE A 176 -4.34 3.53 26.80
CA PHE A 176 -3.65 4.33 27.81
C PHE A 176 -2.82 5.41 27.11
N PRO A 177 -2.85 6.68 27.54
CA PRO A 177 -2.08 7.75 26.92
C PRO A 177 -0.59 7.73 27.31
N VAL A 178 -0.24 7.11 28.43
CA VAL A 178 1.14 6.98 28.95
C VAL A 178 1.32 5.55 29.46
N VAL A 179 2.43 4.91 29.10
CA VAL A 179 2.80 3.56 29.54
C VAL A 179 4.30 3.52 29.85
N ASP A 180 4.65 3.16 31.08
CA ASP A 180 6.06 3.05 31.48
C ASP A 180 6.77 1.89 30.77
N VAL A 181 6.10 0.74 30.66
CA VAL A 181 6.64 -0.46 30.00
C VAL A 181 5.58 -1.11 29.12
N LEU A 182 5.84 -1.13 27.81
CA LEU A 182 5.08 -1.93 26.84
C LEU A 182 5.86 -3.22 26.56
N ALA A 183 5.37 -4.34 27.09
CA ALA A 183 5.91 -5.66 26.80
C ALA A 183 5.24 -6.25 25.54
N ILE A 184 6.00 -6.40 24.46
CA ILE A 184 5.54 -6.98 23.20
C ILE A 184 6.01 -8.43 23.14
N ARG A 185 5.06 -9.36 23.04
CA ARG A 185 5.35 -10.79 23.03
C ARG A 185 6.23 -11.17 21.84
N GLN A 186 5.83 -10.79 20.63
CA GLN A 186 6.52 -11.12 19.39
C GLN A 186 6.43 -9.97 18.39
N ILE A 187 7.49 -9.75 17.61
CA ILE A 187 7.51 -8.85 16.45
C ILE A 187 7.90 -9.60 15.18
N GLY A 188 7.51 -9.09 14.02
CA GLY A 188 7.95 -9.63 12.75
C GLY A 188 7.39 -8.89 11.53
N LYS A 189 8.06 -9.04 10.39
CA LYS A 189 7.63 -8.41 9.12
C LYS A 189 6.28 -8.92 8.63
N ASP A 190 5.94 -10.14 8.99
CA ASP A 190 4.65 -10.78 8.78
C ASP A 190 3.53 -10.17 9.64
N ILE A 191 3.87 -9.51 10.76
CA ILE A 191 2.93 -8.77 11.60
C ILE A 191 2.79 -7.32 11.10
N SER A 192 3.92 -6.62 10.95
CA SER A 192 3.99 -5.24 10.47
C SER A 192 5.29 -5.05 9.71
N GLY A 193 5.31 -4.24 8.64
CA GLY A 193 6.53 -3.98 7.86
C GLY A 193 7.73 -3.51 8.71
N ALA A 194 7.45 -2.78 9.79
CA ALA A 194 8.42 -2.29 10.77
C ALA A 194 8.65 -3.24 11.96
N GLY A 195 8.16 -4.48 11.92
CA GLY A 195 8.27 -5.48 13.00
C GLY A 195 7.14 -5.37 14.03
N MET A 196 7.00 -4.20 14.66
CA MET A 196 5.81 -3.84 15.45
C MET A 196 5.00 -2.79 14.68
N ASP A 197 3.71 -2.61 15.00
CA ASP A 197 2.89 -1.64 14.28
C ASP A 197 3.12 -0.20 14.80
N PRO A 198 3.80 0.67 14.02
CA PRO A 198 4.04 2.05 14.43
C PRO A 198 2.74 2.84 14.54
N ASN A 199 1.67 2.42 13.87
CA ASN A 199 0.35 3.02 14.01
C ASN A 199 -0.25 2.82 15.41
N VAL A 200 0.20 1.78 16.14
CA VAL A 200 -0.26 1.43 17.49
C VAL A 200 0.72 1.93 18.54
N THR A 201 2.02 1.76 18.30
CA THR A 201 3.07 2.12 19.27
C THR A 201 3.47 3.59 19.21
N GLY A 202 3.18 4.29 18.12
CA GLY A 202 3.65 5.65 17.89
C GLY A 202 5.14 5.77 17.60
N ARG A 203 5.85 4.66 17.34
CA ARG A 203 7.30 4.61 17.10
C ARG A 203 7.59 4.14 15.68
N LEU A 204 7.97 5.07 14.82
CA LEU A 204 8.26 4.82 13.41
C LEU A 204 9.67 4.23 13.20
N MET A 205 10.69 4.80 13.83
CA MET A 205 12.09 4.34 13.74
C MET A 205 12.68 4.29 12.31
N ILE A 206 12.12 5.05 11.36
CA ILE A 206 12.61 5.16 9.99
C ILE A 206 13.62 6.31 9.88
N PRO A 207 14.85 6.08 9.36
CA PRO A 207 15.86 7.13 9.25
C PRO A 207 15.37 8.34 8.44
N ARG A 208 15.54 9.54 9.02
CA ARG A 208 15.20 10.84 8.42
C ARG A 208 13.71 11.12 8.21
N GLU A 209 12.84 10.27 8.75
CA GLU A 209 11.41 10.56 8.84
C GLU A 209 11.05 11.09 10.23
N PRO A 210 10.18 12.11 10.34
CA PRO A 210 9.72 12.61 11.62
C PRO A 210 8.79 11.60 12.33
N GLU A 211 8.92 11.49 13.65
CA GLU A 211 8.05 10.68 14.53
C GLU A 211 6.68 11.35 14.70
N ASN A 212 5.90 11.42 13.62
CA ASN A 212 4.58 12.06 13.56
C ASN A 212 3.43 11.06 13.74
N PHE A 213 3.73 9.84 14.18
CA PHE A 213 2.73 8.80 14.43
C PHE A 213 2.06 9.11 15.77
N LYS A 214 0.73 9.21 15.77
CA LYS A 214 -0.03 9.33 17.02
C LYS A 214 0.04 7.99 17.75
N GLY A 215 0.34 8.03 19.04
CA GLY A 215 0.42 6.85 19.89
C GLY A 215 0.57 7.24 21.36
N PRO A 216 0.57 6.26 22.28
CA PRO A 216 0.85 6.52 23.68
C PRO A 216 2.28 7.03 23.88
N ASP A 217 2.50 7.78 24.96
CA ASP A 217 3.85 8.04 25.46
C ASP A 217 4.41 6.75 26.10
N LEU A 218 5.41 6.16 25.44
CA LEU A 218 6.04 4.90 25.83
C LEU A 218 7.46 5.17 26.34
N ALA A 219 7.71 4.93 27.63
CA ALA A 219 9.05 5.09 28.19
C ALA A 219 10.00 3.95 27.77
N VAL A 220 9.54 2.70 27.85
CA VAL A 220 10.30 1.51 27.44
C VAL A 220 9.42 0.54 26.66
N ILE A 221 9.95 0.06 25.52
CA ILE A 221 9.38 -1.07 24.78
C ILE A 221 10.30 -2.27 24.99
N ALA A 222 9.74 -3.37 25.49
CA ALA A 222 10.48 -4.62 25.70
C ALA A 222 9.92 -5.68 24.76
N VAL A 223 10.72 -6.09 23.77
CA VAL A 223 10.36 -7.15 22.81
C VAL A 223 10.89 -8.48 23.33
N MET A 224 9.99 -9.45 23.52
CA MET A 224 10.33 -10.72 24.16
C MET A 224 10.82 -11.77 23.15
N ASP A 225 10.37 -11.72 21.90
CA ASP A 225 10.66 -12.74 20.89
C ASP A 225 10.42 -12.22 19.46
N LEU A 226 10.87 -12.98 18.46
CA LEU A 226 10.64 -12.73 17.04
C LEU A 226 9.73 -13.82 16.46
N THR A 227 8.89 -13.49 15.48
CA THR A 227 8.18 -14.54 14.74
C THR A 227 9.16 -15.43 13.98
N PRO A 228 8.84 -16.71 13.73
CA PRO A 228 9.67 -17.59 12.91
C PRO A 228 9.95 -17.03 11.50
N ALA A 229 8.99 -16.28 10.95
CA ALA A 229 9.07 -15.67 9.62
C ALA A 229 10.11 -14.54 9.51
N THR A 230 10.61 -14.02 10.65
CA THR A 230 11.66 -13.00 10.65
C THR A 230 13.01 -13.50 10.16
N HIS A 231 13.26 -14.82 10.22
CA HIS A 231 14.59 -15.40 10.04
C HIS A 231 15.68 -14.73 10.91
N GLY A 232 15.31 -14.28 12.11
CA GLY A 232 16.21 -13.59 13.05
C GLY A 232 16.33 -12.08 12.85
N ASN A 233 15.55 -11.48 11.94
CA ASN A 233 15.53 -10.03 11.73
C ASN A 233 14.65 -9.29 12.76
N GLY A 234 15.28 -8.56 13.68
CA GLY A 234 14.62 -7.69 14.67
C GLY A 234 14.45 -6.23 14.23
N THR A 235 14.06 -5.98 12.98
CA THR A 235 13.76 -4.61 12.50
C THR A 235 12.70 -3.97 13.39
N GLY A 236 12.93 -2.71 13.80
CA GLY A 236 11.99 -1.93 14.62
C GLY A 236 12.28 -1.90 16.12
N ILE A 237 13.32 -2.60 16.59
CA ILE A 237 13.84 -2.53 17.98
C ILE A 237 14.92 -1.46 18.07
#